data_AF-A0A8B9HRI8-F1
#
_entry.id   AF-A0A8B9HRI8-F1
#
_cell.length_a   1.000
_cell.length_b   1.000
_cell.length_c   1.000
_cell.angle_alpha   90.00
_cell.angle_beta   90.00
_cell.angle_gamma   90.00
#
_symmetry.space_group_name_H-M   'P 1'
#
loop_
_entity.id
_entity.type
_entity.pdbx_description
1 polymer ?
#
loop_
_entity_poly.entity_id
_entity_poly.type
_entity_poly.pdbx_seq_one_letter_code
_entity_poly.pdbx_strand_id
1 'polypeptide(L)'
;CVCCLTVICVFQQPQGFGSPTVYHAVIVIFLEFFAWGLLTAPTLVVLHETFPKHTFLMNGLIQGVKGLLSFLSAPLIGALSDVWGRKSFLLLTVFFTCAPIPLMKISPWWYFAVISVSGVFAVTFSVVFAYVADITEEHERSMAYGLVSATFAASLVTSPAIGAYLSRAYGDSLVVVLASAIAMLDICFILLAVPESLPEKMRPASWGAPISWEQADPFASLRKVGQDSTVLLICITVFLSYLPEAGQYSSFFLYLRQIMGFSPESVAAFIAVLGLLSIVAQTVVLSLLMRSIGNKNTILLGLGFQILQLAWYGFGSEPWMMWAAGAVAAMSSITFPAVSALVSRTADPDQQGVGQGMITGIRGLCNGLGPALYGFIFYIFHVELDEVPDSGADVQHHPQLHQQSAIIPGPPFLFGACSVLLALLVALFIPEHTHIGTRTGSWKKHTSPHGHPHSPQPPGEAKEPLLQDTNV
;
A
#
# COMPACT_ATOMS: atom_id res chain seq x y z
N CYS A 1 -6.02 -0.60 -34.73
CA CYS A 1 -5.29 0.66 -34.98
C CYS A 1 -6.04 1.90 -34.46
N VAL A 2 -7.34 2.10 -34.77
CA VAL A 2 -8.07 3.31 -34.34
C VAL A 2 -8.24 3.41 -32.81
N CYS A 3 -8.49 2.30 -32.08
CA CYS A 3 -8.49 2.33 -30.59
C CYS A 3 -7.13 2.67 -29.96
N CYS A 4 -6.00 2.29 -30.58
CA CYS A 4 -4.69 2.73 -30.09
C CYS A 4 -4.53 4.24 -30.26
N LEU A 5 -4.97 4.80 -31.37
CA LEU A 5 -4.86 6.25 -31.64
C LEU A 5 -5.75 7.10 -30.72
N THR A 6 -6.94 6.64 -30.35
CA THR A 6 -7.80 7.38 -29.41
C THR A 6 -7.26 7.36 -27.97
N VAL A 7 -6.66 6.25 -27.54
CA VAL A 7 -5.94 6.19 -26.25
C VAL A 7 -4.73 7.12 -26.27
N ILE A 8 -3.98 7.19 -27.38
CA ILE A 8 -2.81 8.05 -27.55
C ILE A 8 -3.17 9.56 -27.54
N CYS A 9 -4.33 9.97 -28.07
CA CYS A 9 -4.74 11.38 -28.04
C CYS A 9 -5.12 11.89 -26.63
N VAL A 10 -5.64 11.04 -25.73
CA VAL A 10 -5.94 11.45 -24.34
C VAL A 10 -4.65 11.68 -23.52
N PHE A 11 -3.52 11.09 -23.94
CA PHE A 11 -2.19 11.33 -23.35
C PHE A 11 -1.50 12.61 -23.85
N GLN A 12 -2.08 13.35 -24.81
CA GLN A 12 -1.57 14.64 -25.30
C GLN A 12 -2.05 15.80 -24.41
N GLN A 13 -1.46 15.96 -23.22
CA GLN A 13 -1.49 17.13 -22.31
C GLN A 13 -2.82 17.94 -22.14
N PRO A 14 -3.22 18.19 -20.88
CA PRO A 14 -2.70 19.41 -20.26
C PRO A 14 -2.19 19.16 -18.84
N GLN A 15 -1.26 20.03 -18.44
CA GLN A 15 -0.91 20.24 -17.04
C GLN A 15 -2.20 20.31 -16.22
N GLY A 16 -2.32 19.48 -15.19
CA GLY A 16 -3.42 19.60 -14.23
C GLY A 16 -3.44 21.01 -13.64
N PHE A 17 -4.56 21.40 -13.05
CA PHE A 17 -4.66 22.72 -12.45
C PHE A 17 -3.72 22.83 -11.24
N GLY A 18 -2.74 23.75 -11.33
CA GLY A 18 -1.85 24.09 -10.22
C GLY A 18 -0.59 23.22 -10.10
N SER A 19 0.13 23.42 -9.00
CA SER A 19 1.33 22.63 -8.68
C SER A 19 0.93 21.24 -8.17
N PRO A 20 1.77 20.22 -8.39
CA PRO A 20 1.53 18.90 -7.81
C PRO A 20 1.55 18.98 -6.29
N THR A 21 0.54 18.37 -5.65
CA THR A 21 0.38 18.36 -4.19
C THR A 21 -0.08 16.99 -3.70
N VAL A 22 0.23 16.69 -2.44
CA VAL A 22 -0.18 15.44 -1.77
C VAL A 22 -1.71 15.29 -1.74
N TYR A 23 -2.46 16.41 -1.72
CA TYR A 23 -3.92 16.39 -1.73
C TYR A 23 -4.51 15.71 -2.96
N HIS A 24 -3.87 15.86 -4.13
CA HIS A 24 -4.29 15.16 -5.34
C HIS A 24 -4.23 13.63 -5.17
N ALA A 25 -3.10 13.13 -4.68
CA ALA A 25 -2.90 11.72 -4.39
C ALA A 25 -3.90 11.18 -3.34
N VAL A 26 -4.14 11.97 -2.30
CA VAL A 26 -5.10 11.65 -1.23
C VAL A 26 -6.53 11.54 -1.76
N ILE A 27 -6.97 12.50 -2.58
CA ILE A 27 -8.32 12.48 -3.16
C ILE A 27 -8.51 11.25 -4.07
N VAL A 28 -7.52 10.94 -4.91
CA VAL A 28 -7.57 9.76 -5.80
C VAL A 28 -7.72 8.47 -4.99
N ILE A 29 -6.85 8.26 -4.01
CA ILE A 29 -6.92 7.07 -3.14
C ILE A 29 -8.25 7.02 -2.38
N PHE A 30 -8.77 8.17 -1.90
CA PHE A 30 -10.07 8.17 -1.24
C PHE A 30 -11.17 7.70 -2.17
N LEU A 31 -11.29 8.28 -3.37
CA LEU A 31 -12.38 8.00 -4.29
C LEU A 31 -12.33 6.55 -4.81
N GLU A 32 -11.15 6.07 -5.20
CA GLU A 32 -10.95 4.69 -5.68
C GLU A 32 -11.41 3.67 -4.63
N PHE A 33 -10.90 3.77 -3.40
CA PHE A 33 -11.17 2.79 -2.36
C PHE A 33 -12.54 2.98 -1.71
N PHE A 34 -13.09 4.20 -1.71
CA PHE A 34 -14.46 4.45 -1.29
C PHE A 34 -15.46 3.81 -2.26
N ALA A 35 -15.23 3.90 -3.58
CA ALA A 35 -16.05 3.21 -4.58
C ALA A 35 -16.02 1.69 -4.38
N TRP A 36 -14.83 1.11 -4.16
CA TRP A 36 -14.69 -0.32 -3.90
C TRP A 36 -15.33 -0.77 -2.58
N GLY A 37 -15.18 0.00 -1.50
CA GLY A 37 -15.75 -0.38 -0.21
C GLY A 37 -17.28 -0.25 -0.17
N LEU A 38 -17.89 0.66 -0.94
CA LEU A 38 -19.36 0.67 -1.15
C LEU A 38 -19.87 -0.65 -1.72
N LEU A 39 -19.11 -1.28 -2.61
CA LEU A 39 -19.48 -2.51 -3.31
C LEU A 39 -19.31 -3.77 -2.48
N THR A 40 -18.83 -3.68 -1.23
CA THR A 40 -18.55 -4.85 -0.39
C THR A 40 -19.77 -5.77 -0.28
N ALA A 41 -20.94 -5.23 0.08
CA ALA A 41 -22.17 -6.04 0.21
C ALA A 41 -22.70 -6.55 -1.15
N PRO A 42 -22.91 -5.69 -2.17
CA PRO A 42 -23.36 -6.14 -3.50
C PRO A 42 -22.47 -7.20 -4.15
N THR A 43 -21.15 -7.10 -3.97
CA THR A 43 -20.19 -8.07 -4.55
C THR A 43 -20.40 -9.46 -3.96
N LEU A 44 -20.65 -9.57 -2.65
CA LEU A 44 -20.93 -10.84 -1.99
C LEU A 44 -22.23 -11.48 -2.49
N VAL A 45 -23.27 -10.67 -2.70
CA VAL A 45 -24.56 -11.14 -3.25
C VAL A 45 -24.37 -11.67 -4.67
N VAL A 46 -23.77 -10.87 -5.57
CA VAL A 46 -23.57 -11.25 -6.98
C VAL A 46 -22.66 -12.47 -7.11
N LEU A 47 -21.65 -12.60 -6.24
CA LEU A 47 -20.79 -13.76 -6.17
C LEU A 47 -21.55 -15.04 -5.77
N HIS A 48 -22.41 -14.96 -4.76
CA HIS A 48 -23.22 -16.10 -4.32
C HIS A 48 -24.23 -16.51 -5.41
N GLU A 49 -24.90 -15.55 -6.05
CA GLU A 49 -25.84 -15.81 -7.15
C GLU A 49 -25.16 -16.44 -8.38
N THR A 50 -23.94 -16.01 -8.71
CA THR A 50 -23.20 -16.51 -9.87
C THR A 50 -22.58 -17.89 -9.60
N PHE A 51 -22.09 -18.12 -8.38
CA PHE A 51 -21.40 -19.35 -7.99
C PHE A 51 -22.02 -19.97 -6.72
N PRO A 52 -23.28 -20.44 -6.76
CA PRO A 52 -24.01 -20.86 -5.56
C PRO A 52 -23.39 -22.10 -4.87
N LYS A 53 -22.76 -23.00 -5.64
CA LYS A 53 -22.14 -24.23 -5.11
C LYS A 53 -20.70 -24.04 -4.62
N HIS A 54 -20.01 -23.00 -5.10
CA HIS A 54 -18.57 -22.82 -4.91
C HIS A 54 -18.20 -21.35 -4.63
N THR A 55 -19.06 -20.62 -3.90
CA THR A 55 -18.93 -19.16 -3.67
C THR A 55 -17.55 -18.78 -3.10
N PHE A 56 -17.13 -19.43 -2.01
CA PHE A 56 -15.85 -19.14 -1.36
C PHE A 56 -14.64 -19.53 -2.21
N LEU A 57 -14.70 -20.68 -2.91
CA LEU A 57 -13.62 -21.14 -3.78
C LEU A 57 -13.40 -20.18 -4.95
N MET A 58 -14.49 -19.73 -5.59
CA MET A 58 -14.42 -18.78 -6.71
C MET A 58 -13.91 -17.42 -6.26
N ASN A 59 -14.37 -16.91 -5.11
CA ASN A 59 -13.82 -15.69 -4.51
C ASN A 59 -12.32 -15.80 -4.25
N GLY A 60 -11.89 -16.92 -3.66
CA GLY A 60 -10.48 -17.20 -3.41
C GLY A 60 -9.66 -17.24 -4.70
N LEU A 61 -10.16 -17.88 -5.76
CA LEU A 61 -9.50 -17.94 -7.06
C LEU A 61 -9.39 -16.57 -7.72
N ILE A 62 -10.48 -15.80 -7.75
CA ILE A 62 -10.52 -14.44 -8.32
C ILE A 62 -9.52 -13.53 -7.61
N GLN A 63 -9.58 -13.48 -6.28
CA GLN A 63 -8.69 -12.64 -5.48
C GLN A 63 -7.23 -13.13 -5.53
N GLY A 64 -7.02 -14.45 -5.58
CA GLY A 64 -5.70 -15.06 -5.73
C GLY A 64 -5.04 -14.71 -7.06
N VAL A 65 -5.77 -14.83 -8.18
CA VAL A 65 -5.28 -14.43 -9.51
C VAL A 65 -5.00 -12.93 -9.54
N LYS A 66 -5.93 -12.11 -9.02
CA LYS A 66 -5.75 -10.65 -8.93
C LYS A 66 -4.50 -10.27 -8.14
N GLY A 67 -4.28 -10.90 -6.98
CA GLY A 67 -3.12 -10.68 -6.12
C GLY A 67 -1.79 -11.11 -6.76
N LEU A 68 -1.78 -12.28 -7.41
CA LEU A 68 -0.59 -12.78 -8.13
C LEU A 68 -0.20 -11.86 -9.29
N LEU A 69 -1.19 -11.42 -10.09
CA LEU A 69 -0.95 -10.48 -11.18
C LEU A 69 -0.42 -9.14 -10.65
N SER A 70 -0.98 -8.62 -9.55
CA SER A 70 -0.53 -7.39 -8.89
C SER A 70 0.90 -7.50 -8.35
N PHE A 71 1.27 -8.64 -7.76
CA PHE A 71 2.65 -8.90 -7.32
C PHE A 71 3.64 -8.85 -8.48
N LEU A 72 3.32 -9.53 -9.58
CA LEU A 72 4.21 -9.61 -10.75
C LEU A 72 4.30 -8.27 -11.49
N SER A 73 3.21 -7.50 -11.53
CA SER A 73 3.16 -6.25 -12.26
C SER A 73 3.59 -5.03 -11.45
N ALA A 74 3.49 -5.01 -10.12
CA ALA A 74 3.75 -3.81 -9.32
C ALA A 74 5.15 -3.22 -9.52
N PRO A 75 6.25 -4.01 -9.50
CA PRO A 75 7.58 -3.45 -9.77
C PRO A 75 7.72 -2.96 -11.21
N LEU A 76 7.09 -3.64 -12.17
CA LEU A 76 7.14 -3.30 -13.59
C LEU A 76 6.36 -2.02 -13.90
N ILE A 77 5.12 -1.92 -13.43
CA ILE A 77 4.29 -0.72 -13.57
C ILE A 77 4.92 0.47 -12.83
N GLY A 78 5.49 0.20 -11.64
CA GLY A 78 6.35 1.14 -10.93
C GLY A 78 7.44 1.68 -11.85
N ALA A 79 8.31 0.81 -12.36
CA ALA A 79 9.40 1.15 -13.28
C ALA A 79 8.96 1.93 -14.52
N LEU A 80 7.87 1.49 -15.16
CA LEU A 80 7.34 2.16 -16.34
C LEU A 80 6.80 3.56 -16.01
N SER A 81 6.26 3.76 -14.80
CA SER A 81 5.82 5.07 -14.35
C SER A 81 6.97 6.05 -14.10
N ASP A 82 8.19 5.56 -13.77
CA ASP A 82 9.39 6.39 -13.68
C ASP A 82 9.82 6.92 -15.05
N VAL A 83 9.54 6.17 -16.12
CA VAL A 83 9.96 6.52 -17.49
C VAL A 83 8.88 7.32 -18.24
N TRP A 84 7.63 6.87 -18.26
CA TRP A 84 6.58 7.46 -19.10
C TRP A 84 5.68 8.47 -18.39
N GLY A 85 5.86 8.69 -17.09
CA GLY A 85 5.08 9.67 -16.31
C GLY A 85 4.19 9.03 -15.24
N ARG A 86 4.05 9.69 -14.08
CA ARG A 86 3.21 9.23 -12.97
C ARG A 86 1.73 9.45 -13.28
N LYS A 87 1.36 10.58 -13.88
CA LYS A 87 -0.07 10.89 -14.18
C LYS A 87 -0.65 9.83 -15.11
N SER A 88 0.09 9.46 -16.15
CA SER A 88 -0.33 8.49 -17.16
C SER A 88 -0.59 7.12 -16.55
N PHE A 89 0.33 6.65 -15.71
CA PHE A 89 0.18 5.36 -15.04
C PHE A 89 -0.84 5.38 -13.91
N LEU A 90 -1.00 6.50 -13.21
CA LEU A 90 -2.04 6.66 -12.20
C LEU A 90 -3.44 6.54 -12.83
N LEU A 91 -3.64 7.22 -13.97
CA LEU A 91 -4.87 7.09 -14.74
C LEU A 91 -5.09 5.65 -15.22
N LEU A 92 -4.04 5.01 -15.73
CA LEU A 92 -4.10 3.64 -16.22
C LEU A 92 -4.49 2.67 -15.10
N THR A 93 -3.86 2.77 -13.94
CA THR A 93 -4.16 1.91 -12.79
C THR A 93 -5.58 2.08 -12.32
N VAL A 94 -6.01 3.33 -12.09
CA VAL A 94 -7.37 3.64 -11.61
C VAL A 94 -8.43 3.26 -12.65
N PHE A 95 -8.19 3.50 -13.93
CA PHE A 95 -9.14 3.11 -14.98
C PHE A 95 -9.39 1.60 -14.99
N PHE A 96 -8.32 0.79 -14.98
CA PHE A 96 -8.47 -0.66 -15.02
C PHE A 96 -8.96 -1.26 -13.71
N THR A 97 -8.67 -0.65 -12.56
CA THR A 97 -9.27 -1.06 -11.29
C THR A 97 -10.75 -0.67 -11.22
N CYS A 98 -11.18 0.44 -11.80
CA CYS A 98 -12.58 0.87 -11.79
C CYS A 98 -13.44 0.23 -12.90
N ALA A 99 -12.85 -0.17 -14.02
CA ALA A 99 -13.55 -0.74 -15.18
C ALA A 99 -14.47 -1.95 -14.87
N PRO A 100 -14.18 -2.86 -13.90
CA PRO A 100 -15.10 -3.92 -13.52
C PRO A 100 -16.43 -3.41 -12.95
N ILE A 101 -16.45 -2.29 -12.23
CA ILE A 101 -17.58 -1.89 -11.37
C ILE A 101 -18.93 -1.88 -12.12
N PRO A 102 -19.07 -1.22 -13.30
CA PRO A 102 -20.33 -1.22 -14.04
C PRO A 102 -20.72 -2.60 -14.59
N LEU A 103 -19.74 -3.45 -14.89
CA LEU A 103 -19.97 -4.81 -15.42
C LEU A 103 -20.71 -5.70 -14.43
N MET A 104 -20.68 -5.38 -13.14
CA MET A 104 -21.41 -6.13 -12.12
C MET A 104 -22.92 -6.21 -12.39
N LYS A 105 -23.49 -5.17 -13.01
CA LYS A 105 -24.90 -5.16 -13.44
C LYS A 105 -25.14 -5.66 -14.85
N ILE A 106 -24.16 -5.50 -15.75
CA ILE A 106 -24.31 -5.87 -17.16
C ILE A 106 -24.12 -7.37 -17.35
N SER A 107 -23.06 -7.93 -16.77
CA SER A 107 -22.73 -9.35 -16.86
C SER A 107 -21.78 -9.75 -15.71
N PRO A 108 -22.28 -10.48 -14.69
CA PRO A 108 -21.46 -10.96 -13.59
C PRO A 108 -20.23 -11.78 -14.02
N TRP A 109 -20.34 -12.58 -15.08
CA TRP A 109 -19.21 -13.33 -15.63
C TRP A 109 -18.10 -12.42 -16.15
N TRP A 110 -18.46 -11.33 -16.82
CA TRP A 110 -17.49 -10.34 -17.29
C TRP A 110 -16.92 -9.53 -16.13
N TYR A 111 -17.73 -9.20 -15.12
CA TYR A 111 -17.25 -8.58 -13.89
C TYR A 111 -16.14 -9.41 -13.24
N PHE A 112 -16.36 -10.72 -13.02
CA PHE A 112 -15.37 -11.61 -12.40
C PHE A 112 -14.14 -11.86 -13.27
N ALA A 113 -14.29 -11.88 -14.60
CA ALA A 113 -13.15 -11.97 -15.51
C ALA A 113 -12.28 -10.69 -15.46
N VAL A 114 -12.90 -9.52 -15.58
CA VAL A 114 -12.18 -8.24 -15.64
C VAL A 114 -11.59 -7.88 -14.28
N ILE A 115 -12.26 -8.15 -13.16
CA ILE A 115 -11.68 -7.93 -11.81
C ILE A 115 -10.48 -8.85 -11.54
N SER A 116 -10.48 -10.07 -12.08
CA SER A 116 -9.32 -10.97 -11.96
C SER A 116 -8.13 -10.40 -12.74
N VAL A 117 -8.36 -10.00 -13.99
CA VAL A 117 -7.31 -9.45 -14.89
C VAL A 117 -6.86 -8.05 -14.46
N SER A 118 -7.71 -7.25 -13.81
CA SER A 118 -7.35 -5.93 -13.31
C SER A 118 -6.23 -5.96 -12.28
N GLY A 119 -5.91 -7.14 -11.72
CA GLY A 119 -4.71 -7.39 -10.92
C GLY A 119 -3.43 -6.82 -11.54
N VAL A 120 -3.27 -6.88 -12.87
CA VAL A 120 -2.11 -6.31 -13.58
C VAL A 120 -1.93 -4.81 -13.31
N PHE A 121 -3.04 -4.10 -13.12
CA PHE A 121 -3.06 -2.66 -12.88
C PHE A 121 -3.48 -2.29 -11.45
N ALA A 122 -3.74 -3.28 -10.58
CA ALA A 122 -4.12 -3.09 -9.19
C ALA A 122 -2.90 -2.77 -8.31
N VAL A 123 -2.20 -1.70 -8.68
CA VAL A 123 -0.91 -1.27 -8.12
C VAL A 123 -0.89 0.24 -7.87
N THR A 124 -2.07 0.85 -7.73
CA THR A 124 -2.26 2.31 -7.57
C THR A 124 -1.40 2.88 -6.43
N PHE A 125 -1.26 2.16 -5.31
CA PHE A 125 -0.38 2.56 -4.20
C PHE A 125 1.08 2.76 -4.61
N SER A 126 1.62 1.94 -5.52
CA SER A 126 2.98 2.07 -6.02
C SER A 126 3.16 3.43 -6.70
N VAL A 127 2.27 3.73 -7.66
CA VAL A 127 2.33 4.97 -8.45
C VAL A 127 2.04 6.19 -7.58
N VAL A 128 1.08 6.10 -6.65
CA VAL A 128 0.74 7.19 -5.73
C VAL A 128 1.90 7.50 -4.77
N PHE A 129 2.55 6.49 -4.20
CA PHE A 129 3.70 6.75 -3.33
C PHE A 129 4.90 7.26 -4.09
N ALA A 130 5.10 6.84 -5.34
CA ALA A 130 6.10 7.44 -6.20
C ALA A 130 5.77 8.90 -6.53
N TYR A 131 4.51 9.20 -6.88
CA TYR A 131 4.02 10.57 -7.11
C TYR A 131 4.25 11.46 -5.88
N VAL A 132 3.94 10.97 -4.69
CA VAL A 132 4.17 11.69 -3.44
C VAL A 132 5.68 11.88 -3.19
N ALA A 133 6.52 10.89 -3.48
CA ALA A 133 7.98 11.00 -3.35
C ALA A 133 8.58 12.10 -4.23
N ASP A 134 8.04 12.24 -5.46
CA ASP A 134 8.52 13.20 -6.46
C ASP A 134 8.27 14.66 -6.05
N ILE A 135 7.24 14.91 -5.22
CA ILE A 135 6.72 16.25 -4.94
C ILE A 135 6.94 16.69 -3.49
N THR A 136 7.40 15.77 -2.63
CA THR A 136 7.65 16.04 -1.21
C THR A 136 9.13 15.92 -0.90
N GLU A 137 9.60 16.79 -0.01
CA GLU A 137 10.96 16.72 0.50
C GLU A 137 11.15 15.44 1.34
N GLU A 138 12.38 14.89 1.34
CA GLU A 138 12.68 13.63 2.02
C GLU A 138 12.24 13.58 3.48
N HIS A 139 12.30 14.71 4.18
CA HIS A 139 11.96 14.82 5.59
C HIS A 139 10.43 14.85 5.84
N GLU A 140 9.63 15.20 4.82
CA GLU A 140 8.17 15.28 4.89
C GLU A 140 7.47 14.04 4.30
N ARG A 141 8.18 13.25 3.48
CA ARG A 141 7.66 12.04 2.80
C ARG A 141 6.89 11.10 3.73
N SER A 142 7.39 10.90 4.95
CA SER A 142 6.77 10.00 5.92
C SER A 142 5.41 10.49 6.39
N MET A 143 5.25 11.80 6.60
CA MET A 143 3.96 12.41 6.94
C MET A 143 3.01 12.32 5.75
N ALA A 144 3.50 12.53 4.52
CA ALA A 144 2.69 12.42 3.32
C ALA A 144 2.21 10.99 3.05
N TYR A 145 3.07 9.98 3.22
CA TYR A 145 2.68 8.57 3.14
C TYR A 145 1.72 8.16 4.25
N GLY A 146 1.91 8.70 5.46
CA GLY A 146 0.96 8.58 6.56
C GLY A 146 -0.42 9.09 6.19
N LEU A 147 -0.50 10.28 5.60
CA LEU A 147 -1.75 10.88 5.17
C LEU A 147 -2.46 10.04 4.10
N VAL A 148 -1.73 9.58 3.07
CA VAL A 148 -2.29 8.69 2.03
C VAL A 148 -2.83 7.39 2.64
N SER A 149 -2.08 6.78 3.57
CA SER A 149 -2.50 5.54 4.24
C SER A 149 -3.73 5.75 5.13
N ALA A 150 -3.78 6.88 5.83
CA ALA A 150 -4.91 7.26 6.68
C ALA A 150 -6.18 7.49 5.86
N THR A 151 -6.06 8.08 4.67
CA THR A 151 -7.18 8.27 3.76
C THR A 151 -7.73 6.96 3.24
N PHE A 152 -6.85 6.01 2.91
CA PHE A 152 -7.26 4.64 2.61
C PHE A 152 -8.01 4.01 3.79
N ALA A 153 -7.47 4.09 5.01
CA ALA A 153 -8.16 3.59 6.21
C ALA A 153 -9.54 4.26 6.41
N ALA A 154 -9.64 5.58 6.22
CA ALA A 154 -10.89 6.33 6.32
C ALA A 154 -11.92 5.85 5.27
N SER A 155 -11.50 5.62 4.03
CA SER A 155 -12.38 5.10 2.98
C SER A 155 -12.89 3.69 3.32
N LEU A 156 -12.04 2.80 3.81
CA LEU A 156 -12.42 1.42 4.17
C LEU A 156 -13.36 1.33 5.37
N VAL A 157 -13.33 2.29 6.29
CA VAL A 157 -14.24 2.31 7.44
C VAL A 157 -15.60 2.87 7.05
N THR A 158 -15.60 3.97 6.30
CA THR A 158 -16.82 4.72 6.00
C THR A 158 -17.65 4.08 4.90
N SER A 159 -17.00 3.57 3.84
CA SER A 159 -17.71 3.13 2.64
C SER A 159 -18.52 1.84 2.81
N PRO A 160 -18.09 0.76 3.49
CA PRO A 160 -18.93 -0.44 3.60
C PRO A 160 -20.18 -0.20 4.45
N ALA A 161 -20.08 0.64 5.49
CA ALA A 161 -21.21 1.02 6.31
C ALA A 161 -22.26 1.81 5.49
N ILE A 162 -21.81 2.79 4.70
CA ILE A 162 -22.68 3.56 3.79
C ILE A 162 -23.26 2.64 2.71
N GLY A 163 -22.45 1.74 2.14
CA GLY A 163 -22.87 0.79 1.11
C GLY A 163 -23.94 -0.19 1.62
N ALA A 164 -23.77 -0.75 2.81
CA ALA A 164 -24.73 -1.63 3.44
C ALA A 164 -26.05 -0.91 3.78
N TYR A 165 -25.98 0.32 4.29
CA TYR A 165 -27.17 1.14 4.55
C TYR A 165 -27.95 1.44 3.26
N LEU A 166 -27.26 1.89 2.21
CA LEU A 166 -27.88 2.20 0.92
C LEU A 166 -28.44 0.95 0.24
N SER A 167 -27.74 -0.19 0.31
CA SER A 167 -28.22 -1.49 -0.17
C SER A 167 -29.54 -1.86 0.52
N ARG A 168 -29.61 -1.74 1.85
CA ARG A 168 -30.83 -2.05 2.61
C ARG A 168 -31.99 -1.09 2.32
N ALA A 169 -31.71 0.20 2.16
CA ALA A 169 -32.75 1.22 2.00
C ALA A 169 -33.27 1.35 0.56
N TYR A 170 -32.40 1.17 -0.45
CA TYR A 170 -32.69 1.48 -1.85
C TYR A 170 -32.32 0.34 -2.82
N GLY A 171 -31.78 -0.77 -2.33
CA GLY A 171 -31.36 -1.93 -3.11
C GLY A 171 -29.94 -1.82 -3.68
N ASP A 172 -29.36 -2.98 -3.98
CA ASP A 172 -27.97 -3.08 -4.47
C ASP A 172 -27.73 -2.30 -5.75
N SER A 173 -28.75 -2.16 -6.61
CA SER A 173 -28.65 -1.43 -7.86
C SER A 173 -28.23 0.03 -7.69
N LEU A 174 -28.74 0.72 -6.67
CA LEU A 174 -28.35 2.10 -6.42
C LEU A 174 -26.87 2.19 -6.00
N VAL A 175 -26.42 1.24 -5.18
CA VAL A 175 -25.04 1.18 -4.70
C VAL A 175 -24.06 0.99 -5.86
N VAL A 176 -24.37 0.13 -6.84
CA VAL A 176 -23.51 -0.05 -8.03
C VAL A 176 -23.43 1.21 -8.88
N VAL A 177 -24.57 1.88 -9.10
CA VAL A 177 -24.61 3.11 -9.89
C VAL A 177 -23.82 4.22 -9.19
N LEU A 178 -23.97 4.37 -7.88
CA LEU A 178 -23.21 5.35 -7.09
C LEU A 178 -21.71 5.06 -7.12
N ALA A 179 -21.30 3.80 -6.91
CA ALA A 179 -19.90 3.40 -6.99
C ALA A 179 -19.31 3.64 -8.39
N SER A 180 -20.09 3.37 -9.45
CA SER A 180 -19.68 3.66 -10.83
C SER A 180 -19.52 5.16 -11.08
N ALA A 181 -20.41 5.99 -10.51
CA ALA A 181 -20.32 7.44 -10.63
C ALA A 181 -19.08 8.00 -9.89
N ILE A 182 -18.77 7.49 -8.70
CA ILE A 182 -17.57 7.87 -7.94
C ILE A 182 -16.30 7.45 -8.67
N ALA A 183 -16.27 6.24 -9.22
CA ALA A 183 -15.16 5.74 -10.03
C ALA A 183 -14.93 6.61 -11.30
N MET A 184 -16.00 7.00 -11.99
CA MET A 184 -15.92 7.92 -13.12
C MET A 184 -15.46 9.32 -12.70
N LEU A 185 -15.90 9.80 -11.54
CA LEU A 185 -15.44 11.06 -10.97
C LEU A 185 -13.93 11.02 -10.67
N ASP A 186 -13.42 9.91 -10.15
CA ASP A 186 -11.99 9.72 -9.87
C ASP A 186 -11.15 9.77 -11.15
N ILE A 187 -11.55 9.00 -12.18
CA ILE A 187 -10.92 9.04 -13.51
C ILE A 187 -10.93 10.47 -14.08
N CYS A 188 -12.07 11.16 -13.98
CA CYS A 188 -12.21 12.54 -14.43
C CYS A 188 -11.31 13.50 -13.63
N PHE A 189 -11.20 13.30 -12.32
CA PHE A 189 -10.33 14.08 -11.44
C PHE A 189 -8.86 13.90 -11.82
N ILE A 190 -8.41 12.67 -12.12
CA ILE A 190 -7.04 12.40 -12.58
C ILE A 190 -6.77 13.09 -13.92
N LEU A 191 -7.72 13.00 -14.86
CA LEU A 191 -7.58 13.62 -16.17
C LEU A 191 -7.44 15.15 -16.08
N LEU A 192 -8.34 15.79 -15.32
CA LEU A 192 -8.49 17.25 -15.31
C LEU A 192 -7.65 17.95 -14.24
N ALA A 193 -7.57 17.41 -13.03
CA ALA A 193 -7.01 18.09 -11.87
C ALA A 193 -5.57 17.67 -11.58
N VAL A 194 -5.22 16.38 -11.68
CA VAL A 194 -3.90 15.89 -11.27
C VAL A 194 -2.82 16.36 -12.27
N PRO A 195 -1.82 17.15 -11.83
CA PRO A 195 -0.68 17.52 -12.66
C PRO A 195 0.38 16.41 -12.63
N GLU A 196 1.25 16.38 -13.63
CA GLU A 196 2.40 15.46 -13.66
C GLU A 196 3.44 15.84 -12.60
N SER A 197 3.97 14.87 -11.86
CA SER A 197 5.00 15.09 -10.82
C SER A 197 6.42 15.02 -11.37
N LEU A 198 6.65 14.22 -12.41
CA LEU A 198 7.99 14.01 -12.96
C LEU A 198 8.53 15.29 -13.64
N PRO A 199 9.70 15.80 -13.20
CA PRO A 199 10.37 16.93 -13.83
C PRO A 199 10.62 16.71 -15.31
N GLU A 200 10.45 17.76 -16.10
CA GLU A 200 10.59 17.75 -17.56
C GLU A 200 11.96 17.23 -18.04
N LYS A 201 13.00 17.43 -17.22
CA LYS A 201 14.37 16.91 -17.42
C LYS A 201 14.54 15.39 -17.24
N MET A 202 13.66 14.75 -16.49
CA MET A 202 13.66 13.29 -16.27
C MET A 202 12.72 12.56 -17.24
N ARG A 203 11.88 13.32 -17.96
CA ARG A 203 11.09 12.77 -19.07
C ARG A 203 12.05 12.49 -20.23
N PRO A 204 11.93 11.35 -20.93
CA PRO A 204 12.52 11.21 -22.24
C PRO A 204 12.05 12.40 -23.09
N ALA A 205 13.01 13.25 -23.48
CA ALA A 205 12.72 14.54 -24.09
C ALA A 205 11.73 14.38 -25.24
N SER A 206 10.49 14.83 -25.06
CA SER A 206 9.37 14.75 -26.02
C SER A 206 9.01 13.33 -26.49
N TRP A 207 7.71 12.99 -26.46
CA TRP A 207 7.17 11.79 -27.08
C TRP A 207 7.35 11.88 -28.61
N GLY A 208 8.55 11.51 -29.09
CA GLY A 208 9.03 11.78 -30.45
C GLY A 208 10.56 11.75 -30.61
N ALA A 209 11.35 11.91 -29.54
CA ALA A 209 12.77 11.52 -29.57
C ALA A 209 12.86 9.98 -29.49
N PRO A 210 13.80 9.33 -30.20
CA PRO A 210 13.97 7.89 -30.11
C PRO A 210 14.37 7.55 -28.67
N ILE A 211 13.40 7.06 -27.88
CA ILE A 211 13.68 6.40 -26.62
C ILE A 211 14.56 5.22 -26.98
N SER A 212 15.87 5.30 -26.68
CA SER A 212 16.71 4.12 -26.75
C SER A 212 16.15 3.14 -25.74
N TRP A 213 15.63 2.01 -26.21
CA TRP A 213 15.14 0.93 -25.36
C TRP A 213 16.19 0.48 -24.33
N GLU A 214 17.47 0.78 -24.56
CA GLU A 214 18.57 0.54 -23.61
C GLU A 214 18.61 1.53 -22.43
N GLN A 215 18.07 2.76 -22.56
CA GLN A 215 18.06 3.76 -21.47
C GLN A 215 16.78 3.72 -20.62
N ALA A 216 15.74 3.03 -21.10
CA ALA A 216 14.41 2.98 -20.50
C ALA A 216 13.97 1.54 -20.19
N ASP A 217 14.92 0.62 -19.97
CA ASP A 217 14.61 -0.78 -19.66
C ASP A 217 14.12 -0.92 -18.21
N PRO A 218 12.81 -1.15 -17.97
CA PRO A 218 12.28 -1.32 -16.62
C PRO A 218 12.87 -2.54 -15.91
N PHE A 219 13.33 -3.56 -16.65
CA PHE A 219 13.96 -4.76 -16.09
C PHE A 219 15.37 -4.48 -15.59
N ALA A 220 16.12 -3.57 -16.23
CA ALA A 220 17.42 -3.14 -15.75
C ALA A 220 17.31 -2.40 -14.41
N SER A 221 16.36 -1.47 -14.28
CA SER A 221 16.07 -0.77 -13.02
C SER A 221 15.61 -1.74 -11.94
N LEU A 222 14.73 -2.69 -12.27
CA LEU A 222 14.30 -3.73 -11.35
C LEU A 222 15.47 -4.61 -10.87
N ARG A 223 16.38 -4.98 -11.77
CA ARG A 223 17.58 -5.75 -11.42
C ARG A 223 18.53 -4.95 -10.52
N LYS A 224 18.75 -3.66 -10.81
CA LYS A 224 19.60 -2.78 -10.00
C LYS A 224 19.06 -2.63 -8.58
N VAL A 225 17.77 -2.29 -8.45
CA VAL A 225 17.12 -2.12 -7.15
C VAL A 225 17.05 -3.46 -6.40
N GLY A 226 16.80 -4.57 -7.09
CA GLY A 226 16.80 -5.91 -6.50
C GLY A 226 18.18 -6.44 -6.07
N GLN A 227 19.27 -5.83 -6.55
CA GLN A 227 20.64 -6.16 -6.13
C GLN A 227 21.12 -5.33 -4.93
N ASP A 228 20.38 -4.29 -4.53
CA ASP A 228 20.68 -3.52 -3.33
C ASP A 228 20.32 -4.34 -2.08
N SER A 229 21.34 -4.70 -1.31
CA SER A 229 21.18 -5.44 -0.06
C SER A 229 20.23 -4.77 0.93
N THR A 230 20.18 -3.43 0.96
CA THR A 230 19.28 -2.66 1.83
C THR A 230 17.83 -2.85 1.41
N VAL A 231 17.56 -2.72 0.11
CA VAL A 231 16.20 -2.91 -0.44
C VAL A 231 15.74 -4.35 -0.26
N LEU A 232 16.64 -5.33 -0.45
CA LEU A 232 16.34 -6.73 -0.20
C LEU A 232 15.97 -7.00 1.27
N LEU A 233 16.74 -6.45 2.23
CA LEU A 233 16.42 -6.56 3.65
C LEU A 233 15.05 -5.95 3.96
N ILE A 234 14.74 -4.77 3.41
CA ILE A 234 13.42 -4.16 3.56
C ILE A 234 12.32 -5.05 2.96
N CYS A 235 12.53 -5.62 1.78
CA CYS A 235 11.58 -6.53 1.14
C CYS A 235 11.32 -7.78 1.98
N ILE A 236 12.36 -8.36 2.59
CA ILE A 236 12.22 -9.51 3.51
C ILE A 236 11.44 -9.10 4.76
N THR A 237 11.77 -7.96 5.37
CA THR A 237 11.03 -7.42 6.53
C THR A 237 9.55 -7.20 6.18
N VAL A 238 9.24 -6.64 5.01
CA VAL A 238 7.87 -6.46 4.53
C VAL A 238 7.18 -7.81 4.35
N PHE A 239 7.78 -8.75 3.64
CA PHE A 239 7.17 -10.07 3.45
C PHE A 239 6.84 -10.75 4.79
N LEU A 240 7.79 -10.78 5.72
CA LEU A 240 7.63 -11.44 7.02
C LEU A 240 6.63 -10.74 7.97
N SER A 241 6.42 -9.43 7.80
CA SER A 241 5.46 -8.64 8.58
C SER A 241 4.06 -8.64 7.96
N TYR A 242 3.95 -8.49 6.64
CA TYR A 242 2.66 -8.44 5.93
C TYR A 242 2.00 -9.80 5.76
N LEU A 243 2.78 -10.88 5.64
CA LEU A 243 2.22 -12.22 5.52
C LEU A 243 1.28 -12.58 6.70
N PRO A 244 1.69 -12.42 7.98
CA PRO A 244 0.79 -12.65 9.11
C PRO A 244 -0.28 -11.57 9.25
N GLU A 245 -0.01 -10.31 8.87
CA GLU A 245 -1.02 -9.25 8.88
C GLU A 245 -2.20 -9.58 7.94
N ALA A 246 -1.90 -10.02 6.71
CA ALA A 246 -2.91 -10.41 5.73
C ALA A 246 -3.68 -11.67 6.18
N GLY A 247 -2.98 -12.65 6.74
CA GLY A 247 -3.61 -13.83 7.34
C GLY A 247 -4.55 -13.48 8.49
N GLN A 248 -4.12 -12.59 9.38
CA GLN A 248 -4.94 -12.04 10.47
C GLN A 248 -6.22 -11.41 9.92
N TYR A 249 -6.15 -10.43 9.00
CA TYR A 249 -7.35 -9.75 8.50
C TYR A 249 -8.39 -10.69 7.90
N SER A 250 -7.96 -11.79 7.26
CA SER A 250 -8.87 -12.73 6.61
C SER A 250 -9.72 -13.56 7.57
N SER A 251 -9.24 -13.78 8.79
CA SER A 251 -9.82 -14.73 9.76
C SER A 251 -10.23 -14.05 11.07
N PHE A 252 -9.70 -12.88 11.38
CA PHE A 252 -9.85 -12.23 12.68
C PHE A 252 -11.31 -11.85 13.00
N PHE A 253 -12.09 -11.33 12.05
CA PHE A 253 -13.49 -11.00 12.32
C PHE A 253 -14.36 -12.25 12.50
N LEU A 254 -14.04 -13.35 11.80
CA LEU A 254 -14.67 -14.65 12.02
C LEU A 254 -14.32 -15.19 13.41
N TYR A 255 -13.05 -15.07 13.79
CA TYR A 255 -12.57 -15.43 15.12
C TYR A 255 -13.31 -14.67 16.23
N LEU A 256 -13.47 -13.35 16.09
CA LEU A 256 -14.24 -12.55 17.07
C LEU A 256 -15.69 -13.05 17.20
N ARG A 257 -16.33 -13.38 16.08
CA ARG A 257 -17.73 -13.82 16.07
C ARG A 257 -17.91 -15.23 16.64
N GLN A 258 -17.07 -16.17 16.23
CA GLN A 258 -17.27 -17.60 16.50
C GLN A 258 -16.63 -18.05 17.80
N ILE A 259 -15.49 -17.47 18.18
CA ILE A 259 -14.71 -17.90 19.36
C ILE A 259 -14.91 -16.94 20.51
N MET A 260 -14.79 -15.62 20.25
CA MET A 260 -14.93 -14.60 21.31
C MET A 260 -16.39 -14.22 21.60
N GLY A 261 -17.35 -14.76 20.85
CA GLY A 261 -18.78 -14.51 21.04
C GLY A 261 -19.22 -13.07 20.75
N PHE A 262 -18.48 -12.31 19.94
CA PHE A 262 -18.88 -10.95 19.60
C PHE A 262 -20.18 -10.95 18.78
N SER A 263 -21.10 -10.06 19.14
CA SER A 263 -22.27 -9.78 18.30
C SER A 263 -21.85 -9.14 16.97
N PRO A 264 -22.65 -9.24 15.90
CA PRO A 264 -22.38 -8.55 14.63
C PRO A 264 -22.16 -7.03 14.81
N GLU A 265 -22.91 -6.42 15.72
CA GLU A 265 -22.79 -4.98 16.05
C GLU A 265 -21.45 -4.70 16.74
N SER A 266 -21.00 -5.60 17.62
CA SER A 266 -19.72 -5.47 18.32
C SER A 266 -18.54 -5.59 17.36
N VAL A 267 -18.61 -6.50 16.37
CA VAL A 267 -17.59 -6.62 15.31
C VAL A 267 -17.58 -5.36 14.44
N ALA A 268 -18.74 -4.82 14.06
CA ALA A 268 -18.83 -3.59 13.30
C ALA A 268 -18.26 -2.39 14.08
N ALA A 269 -18.58 -2.28 15.37
CA ALA A 269 -18.01 -1.27 16.26
C ALA A 269 -16.49 -1.42 16.39
N PHE A 270 -15.99 -2.66 16.47
CA PHE A 270 -14.56 -2.95 16.52
C PHE A 270 -13.84 -2.45 15.27
N ILE A 271 -14.36 -2.74 14.08
CA ILE A 271 -13.81 -2.26 12.80
C ILE A 271 -13.79 -0.73 12.76
N ALA A 272 -14.88 -0.08 13.18
CA ALA A 272 -14.99 1.37 13.19
C ALA A 272 -13.95 2.02 14.13
N VAL A 273 -13.82 1.52 15.36
CA VAL A 273 -12.85 2.03 16.33
C VAL A 273 -11.42 1.77 15.88
N LEU A 274 -11.12 0.55 15.41
CA LEU A 274 -9.80 0.18 14.89
C LEU A 274 -9.39 1.11 13.74
N GLY A 275 -10.30 1.36 12.81
CA GLY A 275 -10.04 2.24 11.68
C GLY A 275 -9.86 3.71 12.09
N LEU A 276 -10.67 4.22 13.02
CA LEU A 276 -10.50 5.58 13.55
C LEU A 276 -9.15 5.74 14.27
N LEU A 277 -8.77 4.76 15.09
CA LEU A 277 -7.47 4.75 15.74
C LEU A 277 -6.32 4.64 14.73
N SER A 278 -6.50 3.87 13.66
CA SER A 278 -5.50 3.74 12.59
C SER A 278 -5.29 5.06 11.85
N ILE A 279 -6.36 5.84 11.61
CA ILE A 279 -6.26 7.19 11.03
C ILE A 279 -5.42 8.09 11.95
N VAL A 280 -5.69 8.09 13.26
CA VAL A 280 -4.93 8.88 14.23
C VAL A 280 -3.46 8.42 14.30
N ALA A 281 -3.24 7.11 14.29
CA ALA A 281 -1.90 6.53 14.31
C ALA A 281 -1.08 6.93 13.06
N GLN A 282 -1.67 6.80 11.87
CA GLN A 282 -0.99 7.08 10.60
C GLN A 282 -0.79 8.58 10.33
N THR A 283 -1.62 9.46 10.88
CA THR A 283 -1.49 10.92 10.70
C THR A 283 -0.67 11.58 11.81
N VAL A 284 -1.08 11.42 13.07
CA VAL A 284 -0.50 12.15 14.21
C VAL A 284 0.69 11.39 14.77
N VAL A 285 0.50 10.13 15.17
CA VAL A 285 1.53 9.35 15.88
C VAL A 285 2.74 9.12 14.98
N LEU A 286 2.52 8.72 13.73
CA LEU A 286 3.60 8.54 12.76
C LEU A 286 4.40 9.83 12.61
N SER A 287 3.75 10.98 12.42
CA SER A 287 4.45 12.27 12.28
C SER A 287 5.32 12.61 13.50
N LEU A 288 4.85 12.29 14.71
CA LEU A 288 5.62 12.51 15.95
C LEU A 288 6.80 11.54 16.08
N LEU A 289 6.60 10.27 15.78
CA LEU A 289 7.66 9.25 15.84
C LEU A 289 8.75 9.51 14.81
N MET A 290 8.37 9.90 13.60
CA MET A 290 9.31 10.22 12.54
C MET A 290 10.20 11.41 12.89
N ARG A 291 9.66 12.43 13.57
CA ARG A 291 10.43 13.59 14.05
C ARG A 291 11.31 13.29 15.25
N SER A 292 10.94 12.33 16.09
CA SER A 292 11.64 12.05 17.35
C SER A 292 12.69 10.94 17.27
N ILE A 293 12.34 9.79 16.65
CA ILE A 293 13.18 8.58 16.63
C ILE A 293 13.67 8.18 15.22
N GLY A 294 13.13 8.79 14.16
CA GLY A 294 13.56 8.56 12.77
C GLY A 294 12.92 7.34 12.07
N ASN A 295 13.25 7.14 10.79
CA ASN A 295 12.61 6.15 9.90
C ASN A 295 12.76 4.71 10.42
N LYS A 296 14.01 4.26 10.63
CA LYS A 296 14.29 2.87 11.04
C LYS A 296 13.66 2.53 12.39
N ASN A 297 13.84 3.37 13.40
CA ASN A 297 13.29 3.11 14.73
C ASN A 297 11.76 3.15 14.75
N THR A 298 11.13 3.96 13.89
CA THR A 298 9.67 3.95 13.73
C THR A 298 9.18 2.62 13.15
N ILE A 299 9.89 2.03 12.17
CA ILE A 299 9.60 0.70 11.66
C ILE A 299 9.75 -0.36 12.76
N LEU A 300 10.86 -0.32 13.51
CA LEU A 300 11.10 -1.27 14.62
C LEU A 300 10.01 -1.18 15.69
N LEU A 301 9.58 0.03 16.05
CA LEU A 301 8.50 0.26 17.00
C LEU A 301 7.15 -0.27 16.47
N GLY A 302 6.85 -0.01 15.19
CA GLY A 302 5.65 -0.52 14.52
C GLY A 302 5.59 -2.05 14.49
N LEU A 303 6.71 -2.70 14.16
CA LEU A 303 6.87 -4.15 14.23
C LEU A 303 6.74 -4.67 15.68
N GLY A 304 7.27 -3.93 16.66
CA GLY A 304 7.08 -4.22 18.08
C GLY A 304 5.61 -4.21 18.50
N PHE A 305 4.84 -3.20 18.09
CA PHE A 305 3.38 -3.18 18.28
C PHE A 305 2.69 -4.34 17.55
N GLN A 306 3.16 -4.72 16.36
CA GLN A 306 2.61 -5.84 15.62
C GLN A 306 2.88 -7.20 16.30
N ILE A 307 4.06 -7.40 16.91
CA ILE A 307 4.35 -8.59 17.72
C ILE A 307 3.41 -8.61 18.94
N LEU A 308 3.28 -7.47 19.62
CA LEU A 308 2.46 -7.35 20.81
C LEU A 308 0.98 -7.63 20.51
N GLN A 309 0.40 -7.06 19.45
CA GLN A 309 -1.01 -7.30 19.11
C GLN A 309 -1.26 -8.76 18.71
N LEU A 310 -0.38 -9.38 17.92
CA LEU A 310 -0.53 -10.78 17.52
C LEU A 310 -0.38 -11.74 18.71
N ALA A 311 0.59 -11.49 19.60
CA ALA A 311 0.73 -12.26 20.82
C ALA A 311 -0.50 -12.10 21.74
N TRP A 312 -1.02 -10.89 21.87
CA TRP A 312 -2.19 -10.60 22.70
C TRP A 312 -3.46 -11.24 22.12
N TYR A 313 -3.66 -11.24 20.81
CA TYR A 313 -4.74 -12.02 20.19
C TYR A 313 -4.55 -13.53 20.38
N GLY A 314 -3.31 -14.02 20.36
CA GLY A 314 -3.01 -15.43 20.57
C GLY A 314 -3.35 -15.92 21.99
N PHE A 315 -3.08 -15.11 23.02
CA PHE A 315 -3.30 -15.46 24.42
C PHE A 315 -4.61 -14.91 25.00
N GLY A 316 -5.34 -14.09 24.25
CA GLY A 316 -6.53 -13.42 24.74
C GLY A 316 -7.71 -14.37 24.92
N SER A 317 -8.25 -14.45 26.13
CA SER A 317 -9.44 -15.24 26.46
C SER A 317 -10.70 -14.40 26.61
N GLU A 318 -10.55 -13.11 26.90
CA GLU A 318 -11.67 -12.22 27.23
C GLU A 318 -11.96 -11.19 26.11
N PRO A 319 -13.23 -10.81 25.88
CA PRO A 319 -13.60 -9.83 24.86
C PRO A 319 -12.88 -8.48 24.96
N TRP A 320 -12.68 -7.96 26.18
CA TRP A 320 -12.00 -6.67 26.39
C TRP A 320 -10.52 -6.71 25.94
N MET A 321 -9.88 -7.89 25.99
CA MET A 321 -8.50 -8.06 25.53
C MET A 321 -8.40 -7.87 24.03
N MET A 322 -9.43 -8.26 23.27
CA MET A 322 -9.48 -8.04 21.83
C MET A 322 -9.53 -6.55 21.52
N TRP A 323 -10.34 -5.77 22.25
CA TRP A 323 -10.40 -4.32 22.11
C TRP A 323 -9.06 -3.64 22.42
N ALA A 324 -8.40 -4.05 23.51
CA ALA A 324 -7.08 -3.53 23.87
C ALA A 324 -6.02 -3.89 22.82
N ALA A 325 -5.99 -5.14 22.36
CA ALA A 325 -5.09 -5.58 21.29
C ALA A 325 -5.40 -4.88 19.95
N GLY A 326 -6.66 -4.55 19.68
CA GLY A 326 -7.10 -3.72 18.55
C GLY A 326 -6.52 -2.31 18.59
N ALA A 327 -6.45 -1.69 19.76
CA ALA A 327 -5.77 -0.40 19.90
C ALA A 327 -4.28 -0.50 19.58
N VAL A 328 -3.62 -1.59 19.99
CA VAL A 328 -2.21 -1.86 19.63
C VAL A 328 -2.08 -2.14 18.12
N ALA A 329 -3.04 -2.85 17.53
CA ALA A 329 -3.09 -3.12 16.10
C ALA A 329 -3.15 -1.82 15.28
N ALA A 330 -3.97 -0.86 15.70
CA ALA A 330 -4.01 0.47 15.08
C ALA A 330 -2.65 1.17 15.12
N MET A 331 -1.90 1.04 16.20
CA MET A 331 -0.54 1.59 16.31
C MET A 331 0.45 0.89 15.38
N SER A 332 0.29 -0.41 15.13
CA SER A 332 1.14 -1.16 14.19
C SER A 332 0.94 -0.75 12.72
N SER A 333 -0.21 -0.15 12.40
CA SER A 333 -0.56 0.29 11.03
C SER A 333 0.36 1.37 10.45
N ILE A 334 1.19 2.01 11.29
CA ILE A 334 2.20 2.99 10.89
C ILE A 334 3.40 2.35 10.17
N THR A 335 3.56 1.04 10.27
CA THR A 335 4.70 0.31 9.68
C THR A 335 4.71 0.46 8.17
N PHE A 336 3.55 0.44 7.51
CA PHE A 336 3.45 0.59 6.05
C PHE A 336 4.04 1.90 5.53
N PRO A 337 3.52 3.08 5.93
CA PRO A 337 4.06 4.35 5.46
C PRO A 337 5.50 4.58 5.92
N ALA A 338 5.91 4.05 7.07
CA ALA A 338 7.30 4.15 7.54
C ALA A 338 8.27 3.35 6.66
N VAL A 339 7.90 2.14 6.24
CA VAL A 339 8.69 1.35 5.29
C VAL A 339 8.75 2.03 3.93
N SER A 340 7.61 2.49 3.41
CA SER A 340 7.58 3.25 2.14
C SER A 340 8.45 4.50 2.20
N ALA A 341 8.47 5.21 3.34
CA ALA A 341 9.36 6.35 3.56
C ALA A 341 10.83 5.95 3.50
N LEU A 342 11.22 4.87 4.19
CA LEU A 342 12.59 4.39 4.17
C LEU A 342 13.04 4.01 2.75
N VAL A 343 12.21 3.27 2.01
CA VAL A 343 12.51 2.89 0.61
C VAL A 343 12.64 4.10 -0.29
N SER A 344 11.79 5.11 -0.13
CA SER A 344 11.88 6.34 -0.93
C SER A 344 13.20 7.08 -0.75
N ARG A 345 13.86 6.91 0.40
CA ARG A 345 15.16 7.55 0.71
C ARG A 345 16.35 6.73 0.23
N THR A 346 16.19 5.41 0.10
CA THR A 346 17.22 4.53 -0.47
C THR A 346 17.18 4.52 -2.00
N ALA A 347 15.99 4.69 -2.59
CA ALA A 347 15.82 4.72 -4.04
C ALA A 347 16.29 6.06 -4.63
N ASP A 348 16.99 5.99 -5.77
CA ASP A 348 17.33 7.16 -6.56
C ASP A 348 16.04 7.91 -7.02
N PRO A 349 16.08 9.23 -7.30
CA PRO A 349 14.91 10.00 -7.73
C PRO A 349 14.23 9.49 -9.01
N ASP A 350 14.97 8.81 -9.88
CA ASP A 350 14.48 8.17 -11.12
C ASP A 350 14.01 6.72 -10.92
N GLN A 351 14.02 6.21 -9.68
CA GLN A 351 13.71 4.81 -9.36
C GLN A 351 12.67 4.67 -8.22
N GLN A 352 11.96 5.76 -7.90
CA GLN A 352 10.94 5.80 -6.85
C GLN A 352 9.81 4.81 -7.10
N GLY A 353 9.31 4.69 -8.34
CA GLY A 353 8.20 3.78 -8.65
C GLY A 353 8.61 2.33 -8.60
N VAL A 354 9.82 1.97 -9.03
CA VAL A 354 10.37 0.61 -8.87
C VAL A 354 10.40 0.22 -7.39
N GLY A 355 10.99 1.08 -6.54
CA GLY A 355 11.11 0.83 -5.11
C GLY A 355 9.75 0.65 -4.43
N GLN A 356 8.80 1.58 -4.66
CA GLN A 356 7.44 1.46 -4.12
C GLN A 356 6.68 0.25 -4.71
N GLY A 357 6.93 -0.07 -5.98
CA GLY A 357 6.37 -1.23 -6.67
C GLY A 357 6.81 -2.56 -6.05
N MET A 358 8.06 -2.69 -5.61
CA MET A 358 8.54 -3.89 -4.91
C MET A 358 7.81 -4.10 -3.57
N ILE A 359 7.69 -3.05 -2.76
CA ILE A 359 7.04 -3.15 -1.44
C ILE A 359 5.53 -3.44 -1.57
N THR A 360 4.85 -2.70 -2.45
CA THR A 360 3.41 -2.88 -2.67
C THR A 360 3.10 -4.20 -3.37
N GLY A 361 3.97 -4.66 -4.28
CA GLY A 361 3.87 -5.97 -4.91
C GLY A 361 3.95 -7.09 -3.87
N ILE A 362 4.95 -7.07 -2.98
CA ILE A 362 5.08 -8.05 -1.89
C ILE A 362 3.81 -8.07 -1.02
N ARG A 363 3.26 -6.90 -0.69
CA ARG A 363 1.98 -6.80 0.03
C ARG A 363 0.83 -7.45 -0.75
N GLY A 364 0.78 -7.25 -2.06
CA GLY A 364 -0.17 -7.93 -2.96
C GLY A 364 -0.05 -9.46 -2.91
N LEU A 365 1.18 -9.98 -2.90
CA LEU A 365 1.46 -11.40 -2.73
C LEU A 365 1.00 -11.93 -1.36
N CYS A 366 1.30 -11.19 -0.29
CA CYS A 366 0.87 -11.51 1.07
C CYS A 366 -0.65 -11.55 1.20
N ASN A 367 -1.39 -10.68 0.51
CA ASN A 367 -2.86 -10.70 0.52
C ASN A 367 -3.45 -12.00 -0.05
N GLY A 368 -2.73 -12.71 -0.93
CA GLY A 368 -3.12 -14.04 -1.41
C GLY A 368 -2.60 -15.17 -0.53
N LEU A 369 -1.31 -15.15 -0.18
CA LEU A 369 -0.65 -16.22 0.58
C LEU A 369 -1.02 -16.25 2.07
N GLY A 370 -1.23 -15.08 2.69
CA GLY A 370 -1.54 -14.94 4.11
C GLY A 370 -2.82 -15.68 4.52
N PRO A 371 -3.96 -15.44 3.86
CA PRO A 371 -5.21 -16.18 4.12
C PRO A 371 -5.06 -17.68 3.91
N ALA A 372 -4.35 -18.13 2.87
CA ALA A 372 -4.12 -19.55 2.61
C ALA A 372 -3.30 -20.20 3.73
N LEU A 373 -2.24 -19.53 4.18
CA LEU A 373 -1.40 -19.99 5.29
C LEU A 373 -2.18 -20.05 6.60
N TYR A 374 -2.93 -19.00 6.94
CA TYR A 374 -3.73 -18.97 8.17
C TYR A 374 -4.85 -20.00 8.14
N GLY A 375 -5.54 -20.16 7.01
CA GLY A 375 -6.56 -21.21 6.83
C GLY A 375 -6.00 -22.61 7.04
N PHE A 376 -4.80 -22.88 6.53
CA PHE A 376 -4.12 -24.16 6.74
C PHE A 376 -3.71 -24.39 8.21
N ILE A 377 -3.22 -23.35 8.90
CA ILE A 377 -2.89 -23.43 10.33
C ILE A 377 -4.15 -23.68 11.17
N PHE A 378 -5.24 -22.92 10.94
CA PHE A 378 -6.51 -23.15 11.62
C PHE A 378 -7.03 -24.58 11.43
N TYR A 379 -6.88 -25.14 10.22
CA TYR A 379 -7.24 -26.52 9.91
C TYR A 379 -6.41 -27.54 10.71
N ILE A 380 -5.07 -27.42 10.74
CA ILE A 380 -4.20 -28.35 11.47
C ILE A 380 -4.50 -28.35 12.98
N PHE A 381 -4.77 -27.18 13.55
CA PHE A 381 -5.01 -27.04 14.98
C PHE A 381 -6.45 -27.39 15.39
N HIS A 382 -7.27 -27.93 14.48
CA HIS A 382 -8.65 -28.36 14.75
C HIS A 382 -9.45 -27.30 15.51
N VAL A 383 -9.28 -26.04 15.12
CA VAL A 383 -10.18 -24.97 15.58
C VAL A 383 -11.48 -25.14 14.79
N GLU A 384 -12.24 -26.17 15.14
CA GLU A 384 -13.51 -26.50 14.50
C GLU A 384 -14.48 -25.34 14.73
N LEU A 385 -14.97 -24.79 13.62
CA LEU A 385 -16.12 -23.89 13.64
C LEU A 385 -17.32 -24.78 13.94
N ASP A 386 -17.87 -24.68 15.15
CA ASP A 386 -19.13 -25.34 15.48
C ASP A 386 -20.15 -25.00 14.38
N GLU A 387 -20.74 -26.03 13.77
CA GLU A 387 -21.75 -25.88 12.74
C GLU A 387 -22.85 -24.95 13.27
N VAL A 388 -23.21 -23.94 12.48
CA VAL A 388 -24.31 -23.02 12.78
C VAL A 388 -25.54 -23.88 13.14
N PRO A 389 -26.12 -23.76 14.35
CA PRO A 389 -27.27 -24.57 14.69
C PRO A 389 -28.40 -24.19 13.75
N ASP A 390 -28.77 -25.14 12.89
CA ASP A 390 -29.94 -25.03 12.04
C ASP A 390 -31.13 -24.68 12.94
N SER A 391 -31.75 -23.55 12.63
CA SER A 391 -32.92 -23.06 13.34
C SER A 391 -34.10 -23.99 13.03
N GLY A 392 -34.28 -25.04 13.82
CA GLY A 392 -35.51 -25.83 13.77
C GLY A 392 -35.42 -27.33 14.04
N ALA A 393 -34.83 -27.76 15.16
CA ALA A 393 -35.19 -29.05 15.73
C ALA A 393 -34.97 -29.06 17.26
N ASP A 394 -36.00 -29.43 18.00
CA ASP A 394 -35.98 -29.69 19.43
C ASP A 394 -34.82 -30.62 19.81
N VAL A 395 -33.96 -30.21 20.75
CA VAL A 395 -32.96 -31.10 21.36
C VAL A 395 -33.10 -31.09 22.87
N GLN A 396 -33.55 -32.23 23.37
CA GLN A 396 -33.56 -32.61 24.77
C GLN A 396 -32.18 -32.46 25.42
N HIS A 397 -32.17 -31.92 26.63
CA HIS A 397 -30.99 -31.80 27.48
C HIS A 397 -30.37 -33.18 27.77
N HIS A 398 -29.18 -33.43 27.22
CA HIS A 398 -28.21 -34.35 27.81
C HIS A 398 -26.97 -33.55 28.25
N PRO A 399 -26.61 -33.55 29.54
CA PRO A 399 -25.39 -32.91 30.01
C PRO A 399 -24.20 -33.82 29.70
N GLN A 400 -23.60 -33.66 28.51
CA GLN A 400 -22.31 -34.26 28.21
C GLN A 400 -21.20 -33.36 28.76
N LEU A 401 -20.50 -33.89 29.76
CA LEU A 401 -19.23 -33.42 30.28
C LEU A 401 -18.18 -33.40 29.15
N HIS A 402 -18.11 -32.30 28.39
CA HIS A 402 -16.96 -32.04 27.53
C HIS A 402 -15.84 -31.48 28.40
N GLN A 403 -14.93 -32.39 28.74
CA GLN A 403 -13.64 -32.08 29.32
C GLN A 403 -12.93 -31.07 28.41
N GLN A 404 -12.84 -29.83 28.90
CA GLN A 404 -12.18 -28.69 28.28
C GLN A 404 -10.70 -29.04 28.01
N SER A 405 -10.41 -29.56 26.82
CA SER A 405 -9.11 -29.31 26.22
C SER A 405 -9.11 -27.84 25.86
N ALA A 406 -8.45 -27.03 26.69
CA ALA A 406 -8.11 -25.64 26.41
C ALA A 406 -7.22 -25.59 25.17
N ILE A 407 -7.81 -25.81 23.99
CA ILE A 407 -7.19 -25.52 22.72
C ILE A 407 -7.17 -24.00 22.69
N ILE A 408 -6.03 -23.43 23.09
CA ILE A 408 -5.71 -22.02 22.90
C ILE A 408 -6.10 -21.74 21.44
N PRO A 409 -7.09 -20.89 21.15
CA PRO A 409 -7.53 -20.66 19.77
C PRO A 409 -6.50 -19.90 18.92
N GLY A 410 -5.42 -19.45 19.57
CA GLY A 410 -4.40 -18.53 19.08
C GLY A 410 -3.13 -19.04 18.35
N PRO A 411 -2.89 -20.33 18.04
CA PRO A 411 -1.69 -20.76 17.30
C PRO A 411 -1.42 -19.99 16.01
N PRO A 412 -2.42 -19.63 15.17
CA PRO A 412 -2.17 -18.79 13.99
C PRO A 412 -1.63 -17.39 14.32
N PHE A 413 -2.16 -16.76 15.37
CA PHE A 413 -1.68 -15.44 15.80
C PHE A 413 -0.28 -15.52 16.42
N LEU A 414 0.02 -16.58 17.17
CA LEU A 414 1.37 -16.81 17.72
C LEU A 414 2.39 -17.12 16.63
N PHE A 415 2.03 -17.91 15.62
CA PHE A 415 2.85 -18.08 14.42
C PHE A 415 3.14 -16.73 13.77
N GLY A 416 2.12 -15.89 13.64
CA GLY A 416 2.30 -14.53 13.14
C GLY A 416 3.27 -13.71 13.98
N ALA A 417 3.14 -13.74 15.31
CA ALA A 417 4.04 -13.03 16.22
C ALA A 417 5.50 -13.49 16.05
N CYS A 418 5.75 -14.79 15.89
CA CYS A 418 7.08 -15.32 15.59
C CYS A 418 7.61 -14.87 14.22
N SER A 419 6.76 -14.82 13.18
CA SER A 419 7.16 -14.31 11.86
C SER A 419 7.53 -12.83 11.90
N VAL A 420 6.74 -12.03 12.62
CA VAL A 420 7.03 -10.59 12.78
C VAL A 420 8.28 -10.39 13.65
N LEU A 421 8.53 -11.26 14.64
CA LEU A 421 9.78 -11.23 15.40
C LEU A 421 11.00 -11.46 14.48
N LEU A 422 10.91 -12.40 13.53
CA LEU A 422 11.93 -12.56 12.51
C LEU A 422 12.06 -11.31 11.63
N ALA A 423 10.93 -10.68 11.25
CA ALA A 423 10.93 -9.41 10.51
C ALA A 423 11.66 -8.30 11.27
N LEU A 424 11.44 -8.20 12.58
CA LEU A 424 12.11 -7.26 13.49
C LEU A 424 13.62 -7.54 13.53
N LEU A 425 14.03 -8.81 13.67
CA LEU A 425 15.44 -9.19 13.66
C LEU A 425 16.13 -8.81 12.34
N VAL A 426 15.48 -9.05 11.20
CA VAL A 426 15.98 -8.60 9.88
C VAL A 426 16.04 -7.08 9.80
N ALA A 427 15.02 -6.39 10.31
CA ALA A 427 14.95 -4.92 10.27
C ALA A 427 16.06 -4.24 11.08
N LEU A 428 16.58 -4.89 12.13
CA LEU A 428 17.74 -4.40 12.89
C LEU A 428 19.00 -4.28 12.03
N PHE A 429 19.16 -5.13 11.01
CA PHE A 429 20.31 -5.11 10.10
C PHE A 429 20.18 -4.10 8.96
N ILE A 430 19.04 -3.42 8.82
CA ILE A 430 18.89 -2.36 7.82
C ILE A 430 19.83 -1.20 8.19
N PRO A 431 20.72 -0.76 7.28
CA PRO A 431 21.64 0.35 7.55
C PRO A 431 20.89 1.65 7.88
N GLU A 432 21.33 2.38 8.91
CA GLU A 432 20.92 3.76 9.10
C GLU A 432 21.79 4.66 8.22
N HIS A 433 21.24 5.21 7.15
CA HIS A 433 21.91 6.28 6.42
C HIS A 433 21.83 7.57 7.24
N THR A 434 22.76 7.73 8.19
CA THR A 434 23.01 8.99 8.89
C THR A 434 23.80 9.89 7.95
N HIS A 435 23.13 10.84 7.29
CA HIS A 435 23.85 11.90 6.57
C HIS A 435 24.54 12.82 7.57
N ILE A 436 25.78 12.50 7.93
CA ILE A 436 26.79 13.49 8.33
C ILE A 436 27.91 13.38 7.30
N GLY A 437 27.85 14.26 6.31
CA GLY A 437 28.78 14.28 5.20
C GLY A 437 28.86 15.65 4.57
N THR A 438 29.44 16.61 5.29
CA THR A 438 30.19 17.69 4.65
C THR A 438 31.18 17.06 3.69
N ARG A 439 30.85 17.05 2.39
CA ARG A 439 31.82 16.79 1.33
C ARG A 439 32.85 17.91 1.37
N THR A 440 33.93 17.72 2.11
CA THR A 440 35.17 18.45 1.85
C THR A 440 35.67 17.98 0.50
N GLY A 441 35.48 18.82 -0.52
CA GLY A 441 35.98 18.57 -1.87
C GLY A 441 37.50 18.51 -1.85
N SER A 442 38.05 17.30 -1.77
CA SER A 442 39.46 17.05 -2.10
C SER A 442 39.59 17.12 -3.62
N TRP A 443 39.72 18.33 -4.15
CA TRP A 443 40.15 18.54 -5.53
C TRP A 443 41.66 18.26 -5.59
N LYS A 444 42.03 16.99 -5.76
CA LYS A 444 43.39 16.62 -6.12
C LYS A 444 43.68 17.14 -7.53
N LYS A 445 44.39 18.26 -7.62
CA LYS A 445 45.04 18.72 -8.86
C LYS A 445 46.09 17.69 -9.26
N HIS A 446 45.86 17.00 -10.38
CA HIS A 446 46.93 16.34 -11.12
C HIS A 446 47.82 17.42 -11.75
N THR A 447 49.02 17.58 -11.24
CA THR A 447 50.11 18.31 -11.91
C THR A 447 50.96 17.32 -12.70
N SER A 448 50.97 17.45 -14.03
CA SER A 448 52.00 16.86 -14.90
C SER A 448 53.09 17.90 -15.18
N PRO A 449 54.38 17.52 -15.28
CA PRO A 449 55.48 18.46 -15.43
C PRO A 449 55.95 18.52 -16.89
N HIS A 450 55.78 19.64 -17.58
CA HIS A 450 56.62 19.98 -18.74
C HIS A 450 56.74 21.51 -18.85
N GLY A 451 57.98 22.00 -18.87
CA GLY A 451 58.32 23.42 -18.97
C GLY A 451 58.56 23.87 -20.42
N HIS A 452 58.34 25.17 -20.65
CA HIS A 452 59.28 26.13 -21.25
C HIS A 452 58.61 27.53 -21.38
N PRO A 453 59.38 28.64 -21.55
CA PRO A 453 59.06 29.97 -20.97
C PRO A 453 58.78 31.10 -21.99
N HIS A 454 58.37 32.27 -21.45
CA HIS A 454 58.30 33.64 -22.05
C HIS A 454 57.18 33.89 -23.10
N SER A 455 56.43 35.01 -23.18
CA SER A 455 56.40 36.37 -22.58
C SER A 455 55.05 37.08 -23.01
N PRO A 456 54.84 38.41 -22.89
CA PRO A 456 54.13 39.13 -21.82
C PRO A 456 52.73 39.72 -22.19
N GLN A 457 51.90 39.99 -21.17
CA GLN A 457 50.64 40.76 -21.26
C GLN A 457 50.87 42.30 -21.17
N PRO A 458 49.99 43.14 -21.76
CA PRO A 458 49.99 44.59 -21.57
C PRO A 458 49.16 45.06 -20.34
N PRO A 459 49.33 46.31 -19.86
CA PRO A 459 48.93 46.74 -18.51
C PRO A 459 47.65 47.62 -18.44
N GLY A 460 47.03 47.66 -17.24
CA GLY A 460 45.94 48.57 -16.84
C GLY A 460 44.61 47.83 -16.71
N GLU A 461 43.82 47.90 -15.63
CA GLU A 461 43.56 49.00 -14.70
C GLU A 461 43.14 48.50 -13.30
N ALA A 462 43.46 49.35 -12.31
CA ALA A 462 42.76 49.66 -11.06
C ALA A 462 42.42 48.56 -10.03
N LYS A 463 43.12 48.68 -8.89
CA LYS A 463 42.75 48.18 -7.55
C LYS A 463 41.52 48.94 -7.02
N GLU A 464 40.63 48.25 -6.31
CA GLU A 464 40.30 48.59 -4.91
C GLU A 464 39.63 47.40 -4.17
N PRO A 465 40.07 47.06 -2.93
CA PRO A 465 39.47 46.03 -2.06
C PRO A 465 38.55 46.67 -1.01
N LEU A 466 37.70 45.87 -0.33
CA LEU A 466 36.97 46.10 0.96
C LEU A 466 35.65 45.28 0.90
N LEU A 467 35.18 44.46 1.85
CA LEU A 467 35.41 44.30 3.29
C LEU A 467 35.21 42.83 3.70
N GLN A 468 36.13 42.34 4.55
CA GLN A 468 35.83 41.32 5.56
C GLN A 468 35.24 42.04 6.76
N ASP A 469 34.13 41.55 7.30
CA ASP A 469 33.77 41.78 8.69
C ASP A 469 33.49 40.45 9.37
N THR A 470 34.06 40.33 10.56
CA THR A 470 34.05 39.18 11.46
C THR A 470 33.36 39.63 12.74
N ASN A 471 32.51 38.75 13.29
CA ASN A 471 32.10 38.62 14.70
C ASN A 471 31.16 39.66 15.33
N VAL A 472 29.99 39.18 15.80
CA VAL A 472 29.71 38.93 17.24
C VAL A 472 29.00 37.59 17.37
#